data_AF-A0A1G3XV35-F1
#
_entry.id   AF-A0A1G3XV35-F1
#
_cell.length_a   1.000
_cell.length_b   1.000
_cell.length_c   1.000
_cell.angle_alpha   90.00
_cell.angle_beta   90.00
_cell.angle_gamma   90.00
#
_symmetry.space_group_name_H-M   'P 1'
#
loop_
_entity.id
_entity.type
_entity.pdbx_description
1 polymer ?
#
loop_
_entity_poly.entity_id
_entity_poly.type
_entity_poly.pdbx_seq_one_letter_code
_entity_poly.pdbx_strand_id
1 'polypeptide(L)'
;MPDKKESLYPTDWIKKAKQDLDRVRRRLEDSDFEDGAFHLQQALEKYLKAYLLSKGWKLKRIHDLEELLDESIKHNPKFERFRKTCQKATGYYLIDRYPFITESPSLKEIQSALREGEKIARFILKEMGI
;
A
#
# COMPACT_ATOMS: atom_id res chain seq x y z
N MET A 1 0.70 -26.00 10.87
CA MET A 1 1.11 -24.89 9.96
C MET A 1 2.19 -24.11 10.68
N PRO A 2 3.39 -23.89 10.12
CA PRO A 2 4.37 -23.08 10.81
C PRO A 2 3.85 -21.65 10.87
N ASP A 3 3.81 -21.08 12.08
CA ASP A 3 3.52 -19.68 12.30
C ASP A 3 4.40 -18.85 11.36
N LYS A 4 3.79 -18.24 10.34
CA LYS A 4 4.46 -17.27 9.49
C LYS A 4 4.91 -16.11 10.40
N LYS A 5 6.16 -16.17 10.87
CA LYS A 5 6.82 -15.06 11.57
C LYS A 5 6.95 -13.92 10.57
N GLU A 6 6.09 -12.92 10.70
CA GLU A 6 6.24 -11.67 9.96
C GLU A 6 7.44 -10.90 10.53
N SER A 7 8.25 -10.28 9.67
CA SER A 7 9.43 -9.53 10.12
C SER A 7 9.00 -8.34 10.97
N LEU A 8 9.70 -8.11 12.08
CA LEU A 8 9.49 -6.94 12.95
C LEU A 8 10.31 -5.73 12.49
N TYR A 9 11.15 -5.88 11.47
CA TYR A 9 12.02 -4.81 11.00
C TYR A 9 11.32 -3.95 9.94
N PRO A 10 11.08 -2.65 10.20
CA PRO A 10 10.45 -1.74 9.25
C PRO A 10 11.13 -1.70 7.86
N THR A 11 12.45 -1.88 7.84
CA THR A 11 13.28 -1.89 6.64
C THR A 11 12.97 -3.05 5.70
N ASP A 12 12.61 -4.23 6.22
CA ASP A 12 12.22 -5.38 5.40
C ASP A 12 10.91 -5.12 4.66
N TRP A 13 9.96 -4.50 5.36
CA TRP A 13 8.67 -4.08 4.79
C TRP A 13 8.86 -3.02 3.70
N ILE A 14 9.73 -2.03 3.93
CA ILE A 14 10.09 -1.03 2.90
C ILE A 14 10.71 -1.69 1.68
N LYS A 15 11.64 -2.64 1.86
CA LYS A 15 12.27 -3.35 0.74
C LYS A 15 11.22 -4.07 -0.10
N LYS A 16 10.26 -4.75 0.53
CA LYS A 16 9.15 -5.41 -0.15
C LYS A 16 8.21 -4.41 -0.83
N ALA A 17 7.86 -3.31 -0.15
CA ALA A 17 7.02 -2.27 -0.71
C ALA A 17 7.63 -1.63 -1.97
N LYS A 18 8.95 -1.39 -1.98
CA LYS A 18 9.68 -0.92 -3.18
C LYS A 18 9.58 -1.92 -4.32
N GLN A 19 9.80 -3.20 -4.04
CA GLN A 19 9.67 -4.27 -5.05
C GLN A 19 8.26 -4.32 -5.64
N ASP A 20 7.22 -4.10 -4.83
CA ASP A 20 5.85 -4.05 -5.31
C ASP A 20 5.60 -2.83 -6.21
N LEU A 21 6.08 -1.63 -5.87
CA LEU A 21 5.98 -0.47 -6.78
C LEU A 21 6.69 -0.72 -8.12
N ASP A 22 7.84 -1.39 -8.12
CA ASP A 22 8.53 -1.77 -9.35
C ASP A 22 7.72 -2.77 -10.19
N ARG A 23 6.96 -3.66 -9.53
CA ARG A 23 6.01 -4.56 -10.22
C ARG A 23 4.87 -3.78 -10.86
N VAL A 24 4.30 -2.79 -10.16
CA VAL A 24 3.24 -1.93 -10.73
C VAL A 24 3.71 -1.31 -12.05
N ARG A 25 4.95 -0.79 -12.10
CA ARG A 25 5.49 -0.19 -13.33
C ARG A 25 5.57 -1.19 -14.49
N ARG A 26 6.08 -2.39 -14.24
CA ARG A 26 6.14 -3.45 -15.28
C ARG A 26 4.74 -3.86 -15.74
N ARG A 27 3.78 -3.98 -14.83
CA ARG A 27 2.40 -4.34 -15.17
C ARG A 27 1.67 -3.28 -15.98
N LEU A 28 1.99 -2.02 -15.76
CA LEU A 28 1.51 -0.94 -16.64
C LEU A 28 2.06 -1.06 -18.07
N GLU A 29 3.31 -1.51 -18.25
CA GLU A 29 3.90 -1.77 -19.58
C GLU A 29 3.25 -2.97 -20.25
N ASP A 30 2.97 -4.03 -19.48
CA ASP A 30 2.29 -5.25 -19.96
C ASP A 30 0.78 -5.05 -20.21
N SER A 31 0.24 -3.86 -19.92
CA SER A 31 -1.21 -3.55 -19.92
C SER A 31 -2.05 -4.42 -18.96
N ASP A 32 -1.41 -4.97 -17.93
CA ASP A 32 -2.04 -5.73 -16.86
C ASP A 32 -2.38 -4.80 -15.69
N PHE A 33 -3.46 -4.04 -15.84
CA PHE A 33 -3.82 -3.00 -14.88
C PHE A 33 -4.38 -3.56 -13.57
N GLU A 34 -4.97 -4.74 -13.61
CA GLU A 34 -5.52 -5.42 -12.44
C GLU A 34 -4.39 -5.90 -11.50
N ASP A 35 -3.39 -6.62 -12.02
CA ASP A 35 -2.22 -7.02 -11.23
C ASP A 35 -1.41 -5.79 -10.78
N GLY A 36 -1.35 -4.75 -11.63
CA GLY A 36 -0.79 -3.45 -11.27
C GLY A 36 -1.49 -2.80 -10.07
N ALA A 37 -2.82 -2.84 -10.03
CA ALA A 37 -3.61 -2.29 -8.93
C ALA A 37 -3.44 -3.10 -7.64
N PHE A 38 -3.42 -4.43 -7.75
CA PHE A 38 -3.15 -5.33 -6.65
C PHE A 38 -1.78 -5.05 -6.01
N HIS A 39 -0.72 -4.99 -6.83
CA HIS A 39 0.62 -4.69 -6.34
C HIS A 39 0.72 -3.27 -5.75
N LEU A 40 -0.05 -2.31 -6.25
CA LEU A 40 -0.10 -0.98 -5.67
C LEU A 40 -0.70 -1.00 -4.26
N GLN A 41 -1.85 -1.66 -4.06
CA GLN A 41 -2.45 -1.81 -2.73
C GLN A 41 -1.46 -2.49 -1.78
N GLN A 42 -0.82 -3.56 -2.24
CA GLN A 42 0.19 -4.31 -1.48
C GLN A 42 1.41 -3.47 -1.12
N ALA A 43 1.85 -2.56 -1.99
CA ALA A 43 2.93 -1.63 -1.67
C ALA A 43 2.53 -0.65 -0.56
N LEU A 44 1.33 -0.06 -0.66
CA LEU A 44 0.81 0.88 0.35
C LEU A 44 0.65 0.21 1.72
N GLU A 45 0.09 -1.00 1.75
CA GLU A 45 -0.07 -1.78 2.98
C GLU A 45 1.28 -1.95 3.69
N LYS A 46 2.30 -2.36 2.93
CA LYS A 46 3.65 -2.60 3.47
C LYS A 46 4.33 -1.31 3.94
N TYR A 47 4.15 -0.20 3.21
CA TYR A 47 4.67 1.10 3.66
C TYR A 47 4.03 1.56 4.96
N LEU A 48 2.70 1.49 5.08
CA LEU A 48 1.99 1.87 6.30
C LEU A 48 2.39 0.97 7.48
N LYS A 49 2.49 -0.35 7.25
CA LYS A 49 3.00 -1.29 8.28
C LYS A 49 4.43 -0.96 8.69
N ALA A 50 5.32 -0.63 7.76
CA ALA A 50 6.69 -0.21 8.08
C ALA A 50 6.70 1.04 8.97
N TYR A 51 5.90 2.05 8.63
CA TYR A 51 5.76 3.24 9.45
C TYR A 51 5.26 2.90 10.86
N LEU A 52 4.18 2.14 10.98
CA LEU A 52 3.61 1.74 12.28
C LEU A 52 4.61 0.95 13.12
N LEU A 53 5.31 -0.03 12.53
CA LEU A 53 6.35 -0.78 13.21
C LEU A 53 7.48 0.14 13.71
N SER A 54 7.85 1.15 12.93
CA SER A 54 8.85 2.14 13.36
C SER A 54 8.40 2.98 14.57
N LYS A 55 7.09 3.07 14.82
CA LYS A 55 6.50 3.73 15.99
C LYS A 55 6.19 2.77 17.15
N GLY A 56 6.66 1.52 17.08
CA GLY A 56 6.46 0.51 18.12
C GLY A 56 5.08 -0.17 18.09
N TRP A 57 4.35 -0.04 16.98
CA TRP A 57 3.07 -0.74 16.80
C TRP A 57 3.27 -2.26 16.80
N LYS A 58 2.40 -2.98 17.51
CA LYS A 58 2.37 -4.43 17.45
C LYS A 58 1.69 -4.84 16.15
N LEU A 59 2.41 -5.61 15.34
CA LEU A 59 1.92 -6.10 14.08
C LEU A 59 0.58 -6.83 14.25
N LYS A 60 -0.47 -6.27 13.66
CA LYS A 60 -1.78 -6.93 13.53
C LYS A 60 -1.96 -7.36 12.08
N ARG A 61 -2.62 -8.51 11.89
CA ARG A 61 -3.01 -9.01 10.56
C ARG A 61 -4.21 -8.23 10.01
N ILE A 62 -3.95 -6.96 9.72
CA ILE A 62 -4.88 -6.05 9.08
C ILE A 62 -4.39 -5.87 7.64
N HIS A 63 -5.31 -6.02 6.70
CA HIS A 63 -5.06 -5.81 5.26
C HIS A 63 -5.82 -4.60 4.71
N ASP A 64 -6.67 -4.01 5.54
CA ASP A 64 -7.41 -2.80 5.20
C ASP A 64 -6.49 -1.57 5.29
N LEU A 65 -6.38 -0.83 4.19
CA LEU A 65 -5.54 0.37 4.14
C LEU A 65 -6.11 1.52 4.97
N GLU A 66 -7.42 1.61 5.12
CA GLU A 66 -8.06 2.66 5.94
C GLU A 66 -7.77 2.43 7.41
N GLU A 67 -7.88 1.18 7.89
CA GLU A 67 -7.51 0.86 9.28
C GLU A 67 -6.02 1.14 9.56
N LEU A 68 -5.12 0.77 8.65
CA LEU A 68 -3.69 1.07 8.79
C LEU A 68 -3.41 2.57 8.74
N LEU A 69 -4.17 3.32 7.93
CA LEU A 69 -4.07 4.77 7.86
C LEU A 69 -4.56 5.42 9.16
N ASP A 70 -5.67 4.95 9.71
CA ASP A 70 -6.23 5.44 10.98
C ASP A 70 -5.26 5.23 12.13
N GLU A 71 -4.61 4.07 12.21
CA GLU A 71 -3.50 3.85 13.16
C GLU A 71 -2.34 4.82 12.89
N SER A 72 -1.99 5.07 11.63
CA SER A 72 -0.89 5.98 11.28
C SER A 72 -1.20 7.43 11.66
N ILE A 73 -2.46 7.86 11.54
CA ILE A 73 -2.95 9.19 11.91
C ILE A 73 -2.83 9.44 13.40
N LYS A 74 -3.06 8.43 14.25
CA LYS A 74 -2.87 8.53 15.72
C LYS A 74 -1.43 8.93 16.08
N HIS A 75 -0.45 8.53 15.27
CA HIS A 75 0.94 8.90 15.46
C HIS A 75 1.33 10.21 14.75
N ASN A 76 0.75 10.48 13.57
CA ASN A 76 0.96 11.72 12.84
C ASN A 76 -0.29 12.12 12.03
N PRO A 77 -1.02 13.18 12.44
CA PRO A 77 -2.24 13.63 11.77
C PRO A 77 -2.06 14.01 10.29
N LYS A 78 -0.84 14.28 9.82
CA LYS A 78 -0.56 14.59 8.42
C LYS A 78 -0.82 13.41 7.47
N PHE A 79 -1.04 12.21 7.99
CA PHE A 79 -1.46 11.06 7.17
C PHE A 79 -2.87 11.21 6.61
N GLU A 80 -3.74 12.01 7.23
CA GLU A 80 -5.15 12.19 6.82
C GLU A 80 -5.32 12.60 5.35
N ARG A 81 -4.36 13.37 4.80
CA ARG A 81 -4.37 13.77 3.38
C ARG A 81 -4.32 12.60 2.40
N PHE A 82 -3.94 11.40 2.84
CA PHE A 82 -3.85 10.21 2.01
C PHE A 82 -5.09 9.31 2.07
N ARG A 83 -6.13 9.69 2.84
CA ARG A 83 -7.35 8.88 3.01
C ARG A 83 -8.02 8.52 1.69
N LYS A 84 -8.22 9.51 0.82
CA LYS A 84 -8.81 9.29 -0.51
C LYS A 84 -7.99 8.31 -1.36
N THR A 85 -6.66 8.33 -1.25
CA THR A 85 -5.79 7.41 -1.99
C THR A 85 -5.89 5.99 -1.45
N CYS A 86 -5.90 5.83 -0.12
CA CYS A 86 -6.05 4.52 0.53
C CYS A 86 -7.42 3.90 0.20
N GLN A 87 -8.50 4.67 0.27
CA GLN A 87 -9.86 4.24 -0.11
C GLN A 87 -9.92 3.73 -1.54
N LYS A 88 -9.36 4.48 -2.50
CA LYS A 88 -9.31 4.06 -3.90
C LYS A 88 -8.51 2.76 -4.08
N ALA A 89 -7.36 2.65 -3.43
CA ALA A 89 -6.51 1.46 -3.51
C ALA A 89 -7.16 0.22 -2.86
N THR A 90 -7.91 0.38 -1.76
CA THR A 90 -8.74 -0.68 -1.18
C THR A 90 -9.83 -1.11 -2.16
N GLY A 91 -10.46 -0.16 -2.87
CA GLY A 91 -11.43 -0.44 -3.92
C GLY A 91 -10.88 -1.36 -5.01
N TYR A 92 -9.64 -1.15 -5.45
CA TYR A 92 -8.99 -2.03 -6.45
C TYR A 92 -8.79 -3.46 -5.96
N TYR A 93 -8.51 -3.66 -4.67
CA TYR A 93 -8.38 -5.01 -4.08
C TYR A 93 -9.71 -5.77 -4.09
N LEU A 94 -10.84 -5.06 -4.05
CA LEU A 94 -12.16 -5.69 -4.09
C LEU A 94 -12.55 -6.14 -5.51
N ILE A 95 -12.02 -5.51 -6.56
CA ILE A 95 -12.27 -5.89 -7.96
C ILE A 95 -11.78 -7.32 -8.22
N ASP A 96 -10.55 -7.63 -7.79
CA ASP A 96 -9.92 -8.96 -7.93
C ASP A 96 -10.69 -10.07 -7.17
N ARG A 97 -11.42 -9.71 -6.10
CA ARG A 97 -12.13 -10.68 -5.25
C ARG A 97 -13.59 -10.94 -5.61
N TYR A 98 -14.23 -10.06 -6.38
CA TYR A 98 -15.66 -10.17 -6.66
C TYR A 98 -15.95 -10.15 -8.16
N PRO A 99 -16.40 -11.28 -8.75
CA PRO A 99 -16.61 -11.40 -10.21
C PRO A 99 -17.72 -10.52 -10.79
N PHE A 100 -18.41 -9.74 -9.95
CA PHE A 100 -19.47 -8.82 -10.34
C PHE A 100 -18.99 -7.36 -10.48
N ILE A 101 -17.76 -7.04 -10.04
CA ILE A 101 -17.16 -5.71 -10.22
C ILE A 101 -16.35 -5.75 -11.51
N THR A 102 -16.96 -5.32 -12.62
CA THR A 102 -16.42 -5.53 -13.97
C THR A 102 -15.60 -4.36 -14.52
N GLU A 103 -15.47 -3.26 -13.76
CA GLU A 103 -14.68 -2.11 -14.22
C GLU A 103 -13.21 -2.30 -13.82
N SER A 104 -12.45 -2.95 -14.71
CA SER A 104 -10.99 -2.97 -14.63
C SER A 104 -10.45 -1.53 -14.66
N PRO A 105 -9.48 -1.19 -13.79
CA PRO A 105 -8.93 0.15 -13.76
C PRO A 105 -8.18 0.46 -15.07
N SER A 106 -8.31 1.68 -15.56
CA SER A 106 -7.60 2.15 -16.75
C SER A 106 -6.13 2.45 -16.46
N LEU A 107 -5.30 2.48 -17.52
CA LEU A 107 -3.90 2.92 -17.46
C LEU A 107 -3.74 4.26 -16.72
N LYS A 108 -4.61 5.23 -17.03
CA LYS A 108 -4.57 6.58 -16.43
C LYS A 108 -4.83 6.53 -14.91
N GLU A 109 -5.76 5.69 -14.49
CA GLU A 109 -6.10 5.52 -13.08
C GLU A 109 -4.95 4.88 -12.31
N ILE A 110 -4.38 3.78 -12.81
CA ILE A 110 -3.24 3.12 -12.14
C ILE A 110 -1.99 4.00 -12.15
N GLN A 111 -1.70 4.72 -13.24
CA GLN A 111 -0.61 5.69 -13.25
C GLN A 111 -0.83 6.82 -12.22
N SER A 112 -2.05 7.31 -12.09
CA SER A 112 -2.37 8.33 -11.10
C SER A 112 -2.23 7.79 -9.68
N ALA A 113 -2.75 6.59 -9.43
CA ALA A 113 -2.67 5.93 -8.14
C ALA A 113 -1.23 5.59 -7.76
N LEU A 114 -0.40 5.18 -8.74
CA LEU A 114 1.03 4.95 -8.56
C LEU A 114 1.76 6.24 -8.13
N ARG A 115 1.50 7.37 -8.81
CA ARG A 115 2.09 8.67 -8.43
C ARG A 115 1.71 9.08 -7.00
N GLU A 116 0.46 8.86 -6.60
CA GLU A 116 0.02 9.12 -5.23
C GLU A 116 0.66 8.14 -4.24
N GLY A 117 0.80 6.86 -4.60
CA GLY A 117 1.46 5.88 -3.76
C GLY A 117 2.94 6.16 -3.55
N GLU A 118 3.63 6.68 -4.56
CA GLU A 118 5.01 7.17 -4.43
C GLU A 118 5.10 8.40 -3.51
N LYS A 119 4.09 9.28 -3.48
CA LYS A 119 4.05 10.40 -2.52
C LYS A 119 3.90 9.89 -1.10
N ILE A 120 3.04 8.89 -0.87
CA ILE A 120 2.88 8.23 0.44
C ILE A 120 4.21 7.59 0.87
N ALA A 121 4.85 6.83 -0.02
CA ALA A 121 6.15 6.20 0.23
C ALA A 121 7.21 7.23 0.62
N ARG A 122 7.39 8.30 -0.17
CA ARG A 122 8.36 9.38 0.14
C ARG A 122 8.07 10.04 1.48
N PHE A 123 6.79 10.26 1.80
CA PHE A 123 6.41 10.84 3.07
C PHE A 123 6.77 9.92 4.24
N ILE A 124 6.47 8.62 4.14
CA ILE A 124 6.79 7.63 5.18
C ILE A 124 8.30 7.53 5.40
N LEU A 125 9.09 7.44 4.32
CA LEU A 125 10.56 7.37 4.41
C LEU A 125 11.11 8.60 5.15
N LYS A 126 10.62 9.80 4.80
CA LYS A 126 10.98 11.04 5.49
C LYS A 126 10.61 11.02 6.98
N GLU A 127 9.42 10.54 7.34
CA GLU A 127 8.97 10.43 8.74
C GLU A 127 9.75 9.37 9.56
N MET A 128 10.38 8.44 8.87
CA MET A 128 11.27 7.42 9.46
C MET A 128 12.74 7.86 9.47
N GLY A 129 13.09 9.00 8.88
CA GLY A 129 14.45 9.52 8.84
C GLY A 129 15.39 8.77 7.88
N ILE A 130 14.86 8.18 6.82
CA ILE A 130 15.58 7.36 5.82
C ILE A 130 15.33 7.80 4.38
#